data_AF-A0A934AM57-F1
#
_entry.id   AF-A0A934AM57-F1
#
_cell.length_a   1.000
_cell.length_b   1.000
_cell.length_c   1.000
_cell.angle_alpha   90.00
_cell.angle_beta   90.00
_cell.angle_gamma   90.00
#
_symmetry.space_group_name_H-M   'P 1'
#
loop_
_entity.id
_entity.type
_entity.pdbx_description
1 polymer ?
#
loop_
_entity_poly.entity_id
_entity_poly.type
_entity_poly.pdbx_seq_one_letter_code
_entity_poly.pdbx_strand_id
1 'polypeptide(L)'
;MRRAALVIPAAVMAFALLAATVRAEAPALDFDQGVNASDVLKAAKAAAADSKVGKDVVVRPLYRRYDRDCVNFTIGADDAPQTEAVWLRSTEWVQECHPTGPNGAQTCYDRPGYTYRERASVAIRDRGRLFPWEYDSFDVCLEGPWLNIWSRETAYEYKTVRGGTYNGGFVLSPVKKLRMKPDPAGIRVQALSPQLAALFRDKWASYYAGETVVLSLKLRKSVPGWFDATLLERELSFAAAETYGVDFMAFAGEFSQKLEAGKPYYVEYSFKRLSKISTDKLQKAGESDKVVYQPAAAALGR
;
A
#
# COMPACT_ATOMS: atom_id res chain seq x y z
N MET A 1 45.83 -24.74 -29.25
CA MET A 1 45.18 -25.33 -30.45
C MET A 1 43.76 -25.68 -30.03
N ARG A 2 42.64 -25.19 -30.56
CA ARG A 2 42.25 -24.82 -31.93
C ARG A 2 41.37 -23.56 -31.89
N ARG A 3 41.56 -22.64 -32.84
CA ARG A 3 40.67 -21.51 -33.11
C ARG A 3 39.56 -22.01 -34.05
N ALA A 4 38.29 -21.78 -33.71
CA ALA A 4 37.17 -21.98 -34.61
C ALA A 4 36.76 -20.63 -35.20
N ALA A 5 36.93 -20.47 -36.51
CA ALA A 5 36.50 -19.31 -37.28
C ALA A 5 35.01 -19.47 -37.63
N LEU A 6 34.20 -18.49 -37.28
CA LEU A 6 32.79 -18.41 -37.66
C LEU A 6 32.68 -17.53 -38.91
N VAL A 7 32.22 -18.13 -40.01
CA VAL A 7 31.96 -17.48 -41.30
C VAL A 7 30.53 -16.94 -41.29
N ILE A 8 30.37 -15.64 -41.54
CA ILE A 8 29.07 -14.97 -41.66
C ILE A 8 28.70 -14.91 -43.15
N PRO A 9 27.56 -15.46 -43.60
CA PRO A 9 27.08 -15.23 -44.96
C PRO A 9 26.31 -13.90 -45.05
N ALA A 10 26.61 -13.14 -46.10
CA ALA A 10 25.91 -11.93 -46.48
C ALA A 10 24.47 -12.24 -46.88
N ALA A 11 23.51 -11.69 -46.13
CA ALA A 11 22.09 -11.76 -46.46
C ALA A 11 21.69 -10.57 -47.34
N VAL A 12 21.14 -10.92 -48.51
CA VAL A 12 20.65 -10.05 -49.57
C VAL A 12 19.45 -9.24 -49.07
N MET A 13 19.53 -7.92 -49.21
CA MET A 13 18.46 -6.97 -48.88
C MET A 13 17.46 -6.93 -50.05
N ALA A 14 16.37 -7.69 -49.96
CA ALA A 14 15.26 -7.63 -50.90
C ALA A 14 14.26 -6.54 -50.47
N PHE A 15 14.30 -5.40 -51.16
CA PHE A 15 13.34 -4.32 -51.00
C PHE A 15 12.05 -4.69 -51.77
N ALA A 16 11.08 -5.29 -51.07
CA ALA A 16 9.74 -5.52 -51.62
C ALA A 16 8.89 -4.24 -51.42
N LEU A 17 8.84 -3.41 -52.47
CA LEU A 17 7.87 -2.32 -52.60
C LEU A 17 6.47 -2.92 -52.75
N LEU A 18 5.64 -2.80 -51.71
CA LEU A 18 4.19 -2.99 -51.81
C LEU A 18 3.60 -1.86 -52.65
N ALA A 19 3.35 -2.12 -53.93
CA ALA A 19 2.53 -1.28 -54.78
C ALA A 19 1.04 -1.54 -54.48
N ALA A 20 0.43 -0.69 -53.66
CA ALA A 20 -1.02 -0.61 -53.59
C ALA A 20 -1.53 0.06 -54.88
N THR A 21 -2.24 -0.69 -55.71
CA THR A 21 -2.86 -0.20 -56.95
C THR A 21 -4.11 0.62 -56.64
N VAL A 22 -3.93 1.90 -56.33
CA VAL A 22 -4.95 2.92 -56.59
C VAL A 22 -4.62 3.52 -57.94
N ARG A 23 -5.22 3.00 -59.01
CA ARG A 23 -5.18 3.62 -60.35
C ARG A 23 -6.04 4.89 -60.31
N ALA A 24 -5.46 5.98 -59.83
CA ALA A 24 -5.71 7.26 -60.49
C ALA A 24 -4.86 7.22 -61.76
N GLU A 25 -5.46 7.39 -62.94
CA GLU A 25 -4.70 7.56 -64.18
C GLU A 25 -3.83 8.80 -64.01
N ALA A 26 -2.55 8.58 -63.68
CA ALA A 26 -1.58 9.65 -63.73
C ALA A 26 -1.50 10.10 -65.19
N PRO A 27 -1.58 11.41 -65.49
CA PRO A 27 -1.49 11.90 -66.85
C PRO A 27 -0.19 11.38 -67.48
N ALA A 28 -0.28 10.77 -68.66
CA ALA A 28 0.88 10.28 -69.39
C ALA A 28 1.82 11.47 -69.68
N LEU A 29 2.97 11.50 -69.00
CA LEU A 29 3.99 12.52 -69.21
C LEU A 29 4.83 12.12 -70.43
N ASP A 30 4.76 12.92 -71.48
CA ASP A 30 5.65 12.83 -72.64
C ASP A 30 6.99 13.51 -72.29
N PHE A 31 8.04 12.71 -72.19
CA PHE A 31 9.38 13.17 -71.80
C PHE A 31 10.19 13.72 -73.00
N ASP A 32 9.72 13.54 -74.24
CA ASP A 32 10.43 13.96 -75.45
C ASP A 32 10.18 15.44 -75.80
N GLN A 33 9.19 16.10 -75.18
CA GLN A 33 8.85 17.52 -75.42
C GLN A 33 9.44 18.51 -74.40
N GLY A 34 10.34 18.07 -73.53
CA GLY A 34 10.92 18.92 -72.49
C GLY A 34 9.91 19.19 -71.37
N VAL A 35 10.03 18.43 -70.29
CA VAL A 35 9.14 18.55 -69.13
C VAL A 35 9.36 19.90 -68.45
N ASN A 36 8.40 20.81 -68.55
CA ASN A 36 8.41 22.04 -67.78
C ASN A 36 8.14 21.69 -66.31
N ALA A 37 9.21 21.60 -65.52
CA ALA A 37 9.16 21.26 -64.10
C ALA A 37 8.20 22.18 -63.31
N SER A 38 7.98 23.42 -63.77
CA SER A 38 7.03 24.33 -63.13
C SER A 38 5.57 23.89 -63.28
N ASP A 39 5.20 23.32 -64.44
CA ASP A 39 3.84 22.85 -64.72
C ASP A 39 3.52 21.53 -64.01
N VAL A 40 4.50 20.62 -63.94
CA VAL A 40 4.38 19.39 -63.13
C VAL A 40 4.21 19.72 -61.66
N LEU A 41 4.98 20.68 -61.13
CA LEU A 41 4.84 21.12 -59.75
C LEU A 41 3.48 21.80 -59.50
N LYS A 42 2.96 22.53 -60.49
CA LYS A 42 1.65 23.20 -60.41
C LYS A 42 0.50 22.18 -60.43
N ALA A 43 0.57 21.18 -61.31
CA ALA A 43 -0.39 20.08 -61.39
C ALA A 43 -0.35 19.21 -60.12
N ALA A 44 0.84 18.91 -59.59
CA ALA A 44 1.00 18.19 -58.33
C ALA A 44 0.43 18.99 -57.14
N LYS A 45 0.65 20.31 -57.08
CA LYS A 45 0.05 21.18 -56.06
C LYS A 45 -1.47 21.29 -56.19
N ALA A 46 -2.01 21.34 -57.40
CA ALA A 46 -3.44 21.37 -57.64
C ALA A 46 -4.10 20.03 -57.23
N ALA A 47 -3.50 18.90 -57.62
CA ALA A 47 -3.94 17.57 -57.20
C ALA A 47 -3.83 17.37 -55.69
N ALA A 48 -2.78 17.91 -55.04
CA ALA A 48 -2.64 17.90 -53.59
C ALA A 48 -3.65 18.82 -52.89
N ALA A 49 -4.09 19.91 -53.53
CA ALA A 49 -5.11 20.81 -53.01
C ALA A 49 -6.53 20.20 -53.11
N ASP A 50 -6.81 19.42 -54.16
CA ASP A 50 -8.07 18.69 -54.35
C ASP A 50 -8.11 17.34 -53.62
N SER A 51 -6.95 16.82 -53.24
CA SER A 51 -6.83 15.66 -52.37
C SER A 51 -7.43 15.96 -51.00
N LYS A 52 -8.70 15.55 -50.79
CA LYS A 52 -9.29 15.43 -49.45
C LYS A 52 -8.58 14.35 -48.60
N VAL A 53 -7.67 13.58 -49.20
CA VAL A 53 -6.77 12.63 -48.54
C VAL A 53 -5.57 13.43 -48.02
N GLY A 54 -5.65 13.93 -46.79
CA GLY A 54 -4.54 14.71 -46.21
C GLY A 54 -4.94 15.90 -45.34
N LYS A 55 -6.24 16.21 -45.19
CA LYS A 55 -6.71 16.78 -43.92
C LYS A 55 -6.82 15.64 -42.91
N ASP A 56 -5.67 15.01 -42.67
CA ASP A 56 -5.53 13.98 -41.65
C ASP A 56 -6.15 14.57 -40.41
N VAL A 57 -7.23 13.94 -39.98
CA VAL A 57 -7.80 14.15 -38.67
C VAL A 57 -6.64 13.87 -37.75
N VAL A 58 -5.95 14.92 -37.31
CA VAL A 58 -4.85 14.80 -36.37
C VAL A 58 -5.52 14.24 -35.14
N VAL A 59 -5.43 12.92 -34.95
CA VAL A 59 -5.84 12.23 -33.74
C VAL A 59 -4.86 12.73 -32.68
N ARG A 60 -5.17 13.90 -32.14
CA ARG A 60 -4.41 14.46 -31.04
C ARG A 60 -4.81 13.65 -29.83
N PRO A 61 -3.85 13.04 -29.12
CA PRO A 61 -4.17 12.38 -27.86
C PRO A 61 -4.77 13.44 -26.94
N LEU A 62 -6.05 13.27 -26.62
CA LEU A 62 -6.79 14.21 -25.78
C LEU A 62 -6.32 14.11 -24.33
N TYR A 63 -5.93 12.90 -23.92
CA TYR A 63 -5.55 12.61 -22.55
C TYR A 63 -4.59 11.43 -22.49
N ARG A 64 -3.66 11.49 -21.52
CA ARG A 64 -2.77 10.38 -21.15
C ARG A 64 -2.99 10.12 -19.67
N ARG A 65 -3.21 8.85 -19.31
CA ARG A 65 -3.18 8.38 -17.92
C ARG A 65 -2.20 7.24 -17.79
N TYR A 66 -1.78 6.96 -16.57
CA TYR A 66 -0.87 5.86 -16.28
C TYR A 66 -1.51 4.95 -15.25
N ASP A 67 -1.32 3.65 -15.40
CA ASP A 67 -1.63 2.71 -14.33
C ASP A 67 -0.63 2.91 -13.18
N ARG A 68 -1.10 2.86 -11.94
CA ARG A 68 -0.24 2.94 -10.76
C ARG A 68 -0.07 1.54 -10.18
N ASP A 69 1.17 1.05 -10.18
CA ASP A 69 1.53 -0.22 -9.58
C ASP A 69 2.38 0.01 -8.33
N CYS A 70 1.96 -0.54 -7.20
CA CYS A 70 2.51 -0.26 -5.88
C CYS A 70 2.88 -1.55 -5.16
N VAL A 71 4.00 -1.52 -4.45
CA VAL A 71 4.38 -2.55 -3.48
C VAL A 71 4.63 -1.91 -2.13
N ASN A 72 4.19 -2.58 -1.06
CA ASN A 72 4.50 -2.20 0.31
C ASN A 72 5.71 -2.99 0.80
N PHE A 73 6.74 -2.27 1.23
CA PHE A 73 7.91 -2.84 1.88
C PHE A 73 7.81 -2.61 3.38
N THR A 74 7.96 -3.67 4.18
CA THR A 74 8.01 -3.58 5.64
C THR A 74 9.32 -4.16 6.16
N ILE A 75 10.01 -3.41 7.02
CA ILE A 75 11.29 -3.79 7.64
C ILE A 75 11.14 -3.69 9.15
N GLY A 76 11.09 -4.83 9.83
CA GLY A 76 11.00 -4.96 11.27
C GLY A 76 12.32 -4.70 12.01
N ALA A 77 12.29 -4.94 13.31
CA ALA A 77 13.43 -4.73 14.21
C ALA A 77 14.57 -5.72 13.98
N ASP A 78 14.25 -6.97 13.66
CA ASP A 78 15.21 -8.06 13.47
C ASP A 78 15.56 -8.29 11.98
N ASP A 79 14.89 -7.57 11.07
CA ASP A 79 15.14 -7.66 9.64
C ASP A 79 16.40 -6.91 9.22
N ALA A 80 17.04 -7.38 8.15
CA ALA A 80 18.08 -6.60 7.49
C ALA A 80 17.51 -5.25 7.04
N PRO A 81 18.25 -4.14 7.16
CA PRO A 81 17.77 -2.81 6.77
C PRO A 81 17.77 -2.62 5.24
N GLN A 82 17.47 -3.67 4.49
CA GLN A 82 17.40 -3.70 3.04
C GLN A 82 16.41 -4.78 2.59
N THR A 83 15.54 -4.41 1.66
CA THR A 83 14.56 -5.33 1.08
C THR A 83 15.13 -6.01 -0.17
N GLU A 84 14.52 -7.13 -0.53
CA GLU A 84 14.67 -7.66 -1.89
C GLU A 84 14.07 -6.70 -2.93
N ALA A 85 14.57 -6.79 -4.16
CA ALA A 85 14.08 -5.97 -5.26
C ALA A 85 12.92 -6.64 -5.99
N VAL A 86 11.81 -5.93 -6.13
CA VAL A 86 10.58 -6.39 -6.81
C VAL A 86 10.40 -5.62 -8.12
N TRP A 87 9.84 -6.26 -9.15
CA TRP A 87 9.51 -5.58 -10.40
C TRP A 87 8.13 -4.93 -10.33
N LEU A 88 8.05 -3.66 -10.71
CA LEU A 88 6.81 -2.92 -10.89
C LEU A 88 6.57 -2.63 -12.38
N ARG A 89 5.31 -2.46 -12.75
CA ARG A 89 4.89 -2.19 -14.13
C ARG A 89 3.82 -1.10 -14.18
N SER A 90 4.05 -0.06 -14.98
CA SER A 90 3.04 0.95 -15.28
C SER A 90 2.78 1.03 -16.78
N THR A 91 1.52 0.99 -17.19
CA THR A 91 1.12 1.14 -18.60
C THR A 91 0.55 2.54 -18.81
N GLU A 92 1.07 3.25 -19.80
CA GLU A 92 0.45 4.47 -20.33
C GLU A 92 -0.82 4.09 -21.10
N TRP A 93 -1.91 4.79 -20.87
CA TRP A 93 -3.12 4.72 -21.66
C TRP A 93 -3.32 6.04 -22.37
N VAL A 94 -3.39 5.96 -23.70
CA VAL A 94 -3.60 7.11 -24.58
C VAL A 94 -5.03 7.05 -25.08
N GLN A 95 -5.80 8.12 -24.84
CA GLN A 95 -7.14 8.22 -25.39
C GLN A 95 -7.05 8.74 -26.83
N GLU A 96 -7.59 7.95 -27.75
CA GLU A 96 -7.71 8.30 -29.17
C GLU A 96 -9.18 8.46 -29.52
N CYS A 97 -9.51 9.57 -30.20
CA CYS A 97 -10.87 9.89 -30.60
C CYS A 97 -10.97 9.90 -32.12
N HIS A 98 -11.91 9.13 -32.65
CA HIS A 98 -12.17 9.01 -34.07
C HIS A 98 -13.50 9.68 -34.40
N PRO A 99 -13.59 10.43 -35.51
CA PRO A 99 -14.86 11.03 -35.93
C PRO A 99 -15.84 9.92 -36.32
N THR A 100 -17.02 9.93 -35.71
CA THR A 100 -18.10 8.98 -35.96
C THR A 100 -19.35 9.71 -36.43
N GLY A 101 -19.42 9.97 -37.74
CA GLY A 101 -20.61 10.49 -38.40
C GLY A 101 -20.53 11.98 -38.82
N PRO A 102 -21.58 12.48 -39.51
CA PRO A 102 -21.57 13.75 -40.24
C PRO A 102 -21.60 15.02 -39.37
N ASN A 103 -21.82 14.90 -38.06
CA ASN A 103 -22.01 16.04 -37.16
C ASN A 103 -20.77 16.36 -36.28
N GLY A 104 -19.60 15.83 -36.63
CA GLY A 104 -18.40 16.01 -35.81
C GLY A 104 -18.44 15.29 -34.46
N ALA A 105 -19.37 14.34 -34.28
CA ALA A 105 -19.34 13.43 -33.15
C ALA A 105 -18.03 12.63 -33.17
N GLN A 106 -17.47 12.39 -31.99
CA GLN A 106 -16.25 11.62 -31.82
C GLN A 106 -16.52 10.44 -30.90
N THR A 107 -16.02 9.26 -31.28
CA THR A 107 -15.96 8.10 -30.40
C THR A 107 -14.52 7.94 -29.93
N CYS A 108 -14.35 8.00 -28.62
CA CYS A 108 -13.05 7.89 -27.96
C CYS A 108 -12.86 6.50 -27.38
N TYR A 109 -11.66 5.94 -27.50
CA TYR A 109 -11.26 4.72 -26.81
C TYR A 109 -9.86 4.87 -26.24
N ASP A 110 -9.63 4.20 -25.12
CA ASP A 110 -8.30 4.09 -24.52
C ASP A 110 -7.55 2.97 -25.23
N ARG A 111 -6.29 3.24 -25.60
CA ARG A 111 -5.37 2.19 -26.04
C ARG A 111 -4.10 2.19 -25.21
N PRO A 112 -3.48 1.02 -24.99
CA PRO A 112 -2.21 0.97 -24.28
C PRO A 112 -1.11 1.61 -25.14
N GLY A 113 -0.42 2.57 -24.55
CA GLY A 113 0.81 3.19 -25.03
C GLY A 113 2.04 2.44 -24.52
N TYR A 114 3.05 3.19 -24.06
CA TYR A 114 4.27 2.59 -23.53
C TYR A 114 4.06 1.89 -22.18
N THR A 115 4.73 0.77 -21.97
CA THR A 115 4.77 0.09 -20.67
C THR A 115 6.13 0.29 -20.02
N TYR A 116 6.13 1.00 -18.90
CA TYR A 116 7.29 1.19 -18.04
C TYR A 116 7.45 0.00 -17.10
N ARG A 117 8.69 -0.43 -16.88
CA ARG A 117 9.05 -1.47 -15.92
C ARG A 117 10.29 -1.04 -15.16
N GLU A 118 10.22 -1.09 -13.85
CA GLU A 118 11.34 -0.73 -12.98
C GLU A 118 11.47 -1.74 -11.85
N ARG A 119 12.71 -1.98 -11.41
CA ARG A 119 12.94 -2.69 -10.15
C ARG A 119 12.79 -1.68 -9.02
N ALA A 120 12.20 -2.09 -7.91
CA ALA A 120 12.05 -1.29 -6.71
C ALA A 120 12.63 -2.06 -5.52
N SER A 121 13.45 -1.40 -4.74
CA SER A 121 13.98 -1.89 -3.47
C SER A 121 14.14 -0.73 -2.50
N VAL A 122 14.17 -1.01 -1.20
CA VAL A 122 14.41 0.00 -0.16
C VAL A 122 15.58 -0.45 0.71
N ALA A 123 16.55 0.42 0.91
CA ALA A 123 17.67 0.24 1.82
C ALA A 123 17.74 1.42 2.79
N ILE A 124 17.93 1.15 4.07
CA ILE A 124 18.02 2.16 5.13
C ILE A 124 19.45 2.16 5.67
N ARG A 125 20.13 3.29 5.56
CA ARG A 125 21.50 3.47 6.08
C ARG A 125 21.48 4.03 7.48
N ASP A 126 22.37 3.52 8.33
CA ASP A 126 22.64 4.05 9.66
C ASP A 126 21.38 4.12 10.56
N ARG A 127 20.44 3.18 10.36
CA ARG A 127 19.23 3.07 11.19
C ARG A 127 19.62 2.68 12.61
N GLY A 128 19.14 3.44 13.59
CA GLY A 128 19.21 3.04 14.99
C GLY A 128 18.39 1.78 15.27
N ARG A 129 18.58 1.19 16.45
CA ARG A 129 17.82 0.00 16.86
C ARG A 129 16.33 0.31 17.00
N LEU A 130 15.49 -0.55 16.43
CA LEU A 130 14.05 -0.53 16.64
C LEU A 130 13.67 -1.28 17.91
N PHE A 131 12.56 -0.88 18.54
CA PHE A 131 11.93 -1.72 19.53
C PHE A 131 11.32 -2.97 18.86
N PRO A 132 11.17 -4.10 19.58
CA PRO A 132 10.71 -5.36 18.97
C PRO A 132 9.34 -5.33 18.28
N TRP A 133 8.49 -4.34 18.59
CA TRP A 133 7.18 -4.16 17.95
C TRP A 133 7.14 -3.04 16.91
N GLU A 134 8.26 -2.34 16.72
CA GLU A 134 8.37 -1.28 15.72
C GLU A 134 8.79 -1.86 14.37
N TYR A 135 8.39 -1.16 13.32
CA TYR A 135 8.73 -1.48 11.96
C TYR A 135 8.73 -0.20 11.12
N ASP A 136 9.36 -0.27 9.96
CA ASP A 136 9.29 0.78 8.94
C ASP A 136 8.56 0.24 7.72
N SER A 137 7.46 0.90 7.34
CA SER A 137 6.63 0.53 6.18
C SER A 137 6.61 1.66 5.15
N PHE A 138 6.95 1.31 3.91
CA PHE A 138 7.02 2.22 2.77
C PHE A 138 6.21 1.68 1.60
N ASP A 139 5.41 2.56 0.98
CA ASP A 139 4.80 2.27 -0.31
C ASP A 139 5.74 2.78 -1.40
N VAL A 140 6.14 1.91 -2.32
CA VAL A 140 6.86 2.29 -3.53
C VAL A 140 5.95 2.05 -4.72
N CYS A 141 5.66 3.09 -5.50
CA CYS A 141 4.81 2.97 -6.68
C CYS A 141 5.50 3.48 -7.94
N LEU A 142 5.26 2.76 -9.03
CA LEU A 142 5.57 3.18 -10.38
C LEU A 142 4.29 3.69 -11.05
N GLU A 143 4.32 4.94 -11.49
CA GLU A 143 3.24 5.57 -12.26
C GLU A 143 3.88 6.25 -13.46
N GLY A 144 3.61 5.75 -14.67
CA GLY A 144 4.36 6.08 -15.87
C GLY A 144 5.86 5.85 -15.69
N PRO A 145 6.72 6.82 -16.04
CA PRO A 145 8.15 6.75 -15.76
C PRO A 145 8.51 7.13 -14.33
N TRP A 146 7.56 7.52 -13.46
CA TRP A 146 7.88 8.08 -12.15
C TRP A 146 7.83 7.00 -11.06
N LEU A 147 8.99 6.70 -10.50
CA LEU A 147 9.10 5.85 -9.31
C LEU A 147 9.14 6.73 -8.06
N ASN A 148 8.14 6.56 -7.20
CA ASN A 148 7.94 7.37 -5.98
C ASN A 148 7.89 6.47 -4.75
N ILE A 149 8.30 7.01 -3.60
CA ILE A 149 8.24 6.34 -2.30
C ILE A 149 7.48 7.21 -1.30
N TRP A 150 6.62 6.60 -0.48
CA TRP A 150 5.92 7.24 0.61
C TRP A 150 6.11 6.46 1.90
N SER A 151 6.41 7.18 2.98
CA SER A 151 6.43 6.59 4.33
C SER A 151 5.00 6.40 4.82
N ARG A 152 4.64 5.19 5.24
CA ARG A 152 3.30 4.86 5.75
C ARG A 152 3.25 4.88 7.26
N GLU A 153 4.05 4.02 7.87
CA GLU A 153 4.19 3.90 9.31
C GLU A 153 5.64 3.56 9.59
N THR A 154 6.37 4.49 10.20
CA THR A 154 7.82 4.42 10.34
C THR A 154 8.22 4.83 11.74
N ALA A 155 9.28 4.20 12.24
CA ALA A 155 9.85 4.48 13.55
C ALA A 155 10.80 5.69 13.51
N TYR A 156 11.18 6.12 12.31
CA TYR A 156 11.97 7.33 12.08
C TYR A 156 11.37 8.15 10.95
N GLU A 157 11.56 9.45 11.02
CA GLU A 157 11.46 10.31 9.85
C GLU A 157 12.65 10.03 8.94
N TYR A 158 12.40 9.81 7.65
CA TYR A 158 13.43 9.43 6.68
C TYR A 158 13.61 10.51 5.60
N LYS A 159 14.87 10.71 5.21
CA LYS A 159 15.23 11.45 4.00
C LYS A 159 15.75 10.50 2.92
N THR A 160 15.38 10.76 1.67
CA THR A 160 15.92 10.02 0.52
C THR A 160 17.31 10.53 0.20
N VAL A 161 18.32 9.67 0.35
CA VAL A 161 19.72 9.95 0.00
C VAL A 161 19.97 9.72 -1.48
N ARG A 162 19.41 8.62 -2.01
CA ARG A 162 19.47 8.24 -3.42
C ARG A 162 18.18 7.52 -3.76
N GLY A 163 17.60 7.76 -4.92
CA GLY A 163 16.41 7.04 -5.36
C GLY A 163 15.72 7.68 -6.55
N GLY A 164 14.56 7.12 -6.91
CA GLY A 164 13.75 7.54 -8.05
C GLY A 164 14.04 6.75 -9.31
N THR A 165 13.39 7.18 -10.40
CA THR A 165 13.52 6.61 -11.74
C THR A 165 15.00 6.48 -12.14
N TYR A 166 15.38 5.41 -12.85
CA TYR A 166 16.74 5.08 -13.31
C TYR A 166 17.70 4.43 -12.30
N ASN A 167 17.44 4.46 -10.99
CA ASN A 167 18.31 3.80 -9.99
C ASN A 167 17.76 2.46 -9.49
N GLY A 168 16.48 2.16 -9.73
CA GLY A 168 15.85 0.89 -9.35
C GLY A 168 15.73 0.61 -7.85
N GLY A 169 16.01 1.61 -6.99
CA GLY A 169 15.97 1.45 -5.53
C GLY A 169 16.12 2.76 -4.78
N PHE A 170 15.54 2.82 -3.59
CA PHE A 170 15.62 3.95 -2.66
C PHE A 170 16.60 3.63 -1.54
N VAL A 171 17.51 4.57 -1.27
CA VAL A 171 18.41 4.58 -0.14
C VAL A 171 17.96 5.70 0.79
N LEU A 172 17.49 5.33 1.97
CA LEU A 172 16.96 6.22 2.98
C LEU A 172 17.97 6.39 4.13
N SER A 173 17.93 7.53 4.79
CA SER A 173 18.69 7.79 6.01
C SER A 173 17.76 8.37 7.08
N PRO A 174 17.81 7.88 8.33
CA PRO A 174 16.96 8.38 9.40
C PRO A 174 17.38 9.80 9.77
N VAL A 175 16.39 10.64 10.08
CA VAL A 175 16.56 12.02 10.53
C VAL A 175 16.24 12.11 12.02
N LYS A 176 15.09 11.59 12.43
CA LYS A 176 14.58 11.72 13.79
C LYS A 176 13.74 10.51 14.19
N LYS A 177 13.93 10.00 15.41
CA LYS A 177 13.07 8.95 15.97
C LYS A 177 11.65 9.47 16.20
N LEU A 178 10.66 8.74 15.71
CA LEU A 178 9.24 9.00 15.93
C LEU A 178 8.69 8.02 16.95
N ARG A 179 7.72 8.48 17.75
CA ARG A 179 6.96 7.59 18.65
C ARG A 179 5.95 6.82 17.81
N MET A 180 6.00 5.49 17.86
CA MET A 180 5.02 4.63 17.19
C MET A 180 3.86 4.25 18.10
N LYS A 181 2.80 3.65 17.55
CA LYS A 181 1.76 3.03 18.37
C LYS A 181 2.39 1.89 19.21
N PRO A 182 1.93 1.67 20.44
CA PRO A 182 2.35 0.49 21.18
C PRO A 182 1.80 -0.77 20.49
N ASP A 183 2.50 -1.89 20.65
CA ASP A 183 2.07 -3.20 20.12
C ASP A 183 0.62 -3.51 20.53
N PRO A 184 -0.34 -3.70 19.62
CA PRO A 184 -1.70 -4.09 19.98
C PRO A 184 -1.78 -5.39 20.79
N ALA A 185 -0.80 -6.28 20.61
CA ALA A 185 -0.66 -7.54 21.35
C ALA A 185 0.23 -7.43 22.60
N GLY A 186 0.66 -6.21 22.97
CA GLY A 186 1.63 -5.98 24.03
C GLY A 186 1.10 -6.32 25.43
N ILE A 187 -0.18 -6.11 25.69
CA ILE A 187 -0.85 -6.53 26.93
C ILE A 187 -1.94 -7.53 26.57
N ARG A 188 -2.01 -8.64 27.30
CA ARG A 188 -3.04 -9.68 27.12
C ARG A 188 -3.65 -10.12 28.44
N VAL A 189 -4.93 -10.48 28.44
CA VAL A 189 -5.52 -11.19 29.59
C VAL A 189 -4.92 -12.60 29.64
N GLN A 190 -4.29 -12.93 30.75
CA GLN A 190 -3.76 -14.27 31.02
C GLN A 190 -4.82 -15.18 31.63
N ALA A 191 -5.63 -14.66 32.55
CA ALA A 191 -6.70 -15.40 33.19
C ALA A 191 -7.80 -14.46 33.69
N LEU A 192 -9.04 -14.94 33.66
CA LEU A 192 -10.15 -14.40 34.42
C LEU A 192 -10.63 -15.49 35.37
N SER A 193 -10.72 -15.21 36.66
CA SER A 193 -11.18 -16.19 37.65
C SER A 193 -12.71 -16.20 37.76
N PRO A 194 -13.33 -17.27 38.30
CA PRO A 194 -14.77 -17.31 38.58
C PRO A 194 -15.27 -16.21 39.53
N GLN A 195 -14.37 -15.64 40.34
CA GLN A 195 -14.64 -14.48 41.22
C GLN A 195 -14.45 -13.15 40.49
N LEU A 196 -14.27 -13.17 39.17
CA LEU A 196 -14.04 -11.99 38.33
C LEU A 196 -12.79 -11.19 38.72
N ALA A 197 -11.73 -11.86 39.17
CA ALA A 197 -10.39 -11.28 39.22
C ALA A 197 -9.65 -11.60 37.92
N ALA A 198 -9.20 -10.57 37.21
CA ALA A 198 -8.46 -10.67 35.96
C ALA A 198 -6.96 -10.45 36.19
N LEU A 199 -6.14 -11.28 35.55
CA LEU A 199 -4.69 -11.12 35.48
C LEU A 199 -4.30 -10.79 34.04
N PHE A 200 -3.65 -9.65 33.84
CA PHE A 200 -3.11 -9.22 32.56
C PHE A 200 -1.59 -9.41 32.56
N ARG A 201 -1.02 -9.76 31.42
CA ARG A 201 0.42 -9.89 31.20
C ARG A 201 0.89 -8.89 30.16
N ASP A 202 1.95 -8.16 30.46
CA ASP A 202 2.59 -7.20 29.57
C ASP A 202 3.91 -7.77 29.03
N LYS A 203 3.93 -8.06 27.74
CA LYS A 203 5.11 -8.62 27.05
C LYS A 203 6.29 -7.66 27.06
N TRP A 204 6.04 -6.36 27.11
CA TRP A 204 7.03 -5.31 26.87
C TRP A 204 7.34 -4.47 28.10
N ALA A 205 6.86 -4.85 29.29
CA ALA A 205 7.00 -4.07 30.52
C ALA A 205 8.43 -3.58 30.78
N SER A 206 9.44 -4.41 30.51
CA SER A 206 10.86 -4.07 30.68
C SER A 206 11.33 -2.89 29.82
N TYR A 207 10.77 -2.72 28.62
CA TYR A 207 11.06 -1.56 27.76
C TYR A 207 10.36 -0.29 28.24
N TYR A 208 9.24 -0.43 28.95
CA TYR A 208 8.41 0.67 29.46
C TYR A 208 8.71 0.99 30.94
N ALA A 209 9.87 0.59 31.47
CA ALA A 209 10.21 0.79 32.88
C ALA A 209 10.11 2.26 33.29
N GLY A 210 9.33 2.53 34.35
CA GLY A 210 9.07 3.88 34.86
C GLY A 210 7.96 4.66 34.13
N GLU A 211 7.30 4.06 33.15
CA GLU A 211 6.17 4.67 32.43
C GLU A 211 4.82 4.17 32.97
N THR A 212 3.74 4.86 32.59
CA THR A 212 2.38 4.55 33.05
C THR A 212 1.58 3.85 31.95
N VAL A 213 0.88 2.79 32.33
CA VAL A 213 -0.07 2.05 31.48
C VAL A 213 -1.49 2.37 31.95
N VAL A 214 -2.37 2.70 31.02
CA VAL A 214 -3.80 2.89 31.28
C VAL A 214 -4.57 1.76 30.62
N LEU A 215 -5.29 0.97 31.44
CA LEU A 215 -6.17 -0.10 30.99
C LEU A 215 -7.62 0.38 31.03
N SER A 216 -8.29 0.37 29.88
CA SER A 216 -9.73 0.63 29.77
C SER A 216 -10.44 -0.72 29.65
N LEU A 217 -11.18 -1.08 30.70
CA LEU A 217 -11.76 -2.39 30.95
C LEU A 217 -13.28 -2.33 30.89
N LYS A 218 -13.90 -3.32 30.23
CA LYS A 218 -15.35 -3.51 30.19
C LYS A 218 -15.71 -4.92 30.63
N LEU A 219 -16.35 -5.05 31.78
CA LEU A 219 -16.90 -6.34 32.22
C LEU A 219 -18.26 -6.54 31.53
N ARG A 220 -18.41 -7.63 30.77
CA ARG A 220 -19.64 -7.94 30.04
C ARG A 220 -20.24 -9.27 30.50
N LYS A 221 -21.57 -9.34 30.53
CA LYS A 221 -22.33 -10.57 30.73
C LYS A 221 -22.67 -11.14 29.35
N SER A 222 -22.25 -12.38 29.10
CA SER A 222 -22.56 -13.01 27.82
C SER A 222 -23.98 -13.57 27.81
N VAL A 223 -24.76 -13.21 26.79
CA VAL A 223 -26.15 -13.66 26.62
C VAL A 223 -26.28 -14.36 25.26
N PRO A 224 -26.41 -15.69 25.22
CA PRO A 224 -26.54 -16.42 23.96
C PRO A 224 -27.72 -15.92 23.13
N GLY A 225 -27.47 -15.55 21.87
CA GLY A 225 -28.50 -15.07 20.94
C GLY A 225 -28.98 -13.64 21.19
N TRP A 226 -28.31 -12.86 22.05
CA TRP A 226 -28.65 -11.46 22.32
C TRP A 226 -27.40 -10.57 22.42
N PHE A 227 -27.59 -9.25 22.53
CA PHE A 227 -26.50 -8.32 22.80
C PHE A 227 -25.96 -8.51 24.23
N ASP A 228 -24.64 -8.66 24.37
CA ASP A 228 -23.98 -8.79 25.66
C ASP A 228 -24.07 -7.48 26.46
N ALA A 229 -24.55 -7.54 27.70
CA ALA A 229 -24.72 -6.35 28.53
C ALA A 229 -23.40 -5.93 29.19
N THR A 230 -23.08 -4.64 29.18
CA THR A 230 -21.93 -4.08 29.90
C THR A 230 -22.31 -3.80 31.35
N LEU A 231 -21.59 -4.43 32.28
CA LEU A 231 -21.83 -4.30 33.72
C LEU A 231 -21.00 -3.18 34.34
N LEU A 232 -19.74 -3.08 33.94
CA LEU A 232 -18.80 -2.09 34.43
C LEU A 232 -17.90 -1.63 33.28
N GLU A 233 -17.65 -0.33 33.19
CA GLU A 233 -16.62 0.27 32.35
C GLU A 233 -15.71 1.14 33.21
N ARG A 234 -14.42 0.82 33.26
CA ARG A 234 -13.44 1.53 34.10
C ARG A 234 -12.11 1.71 33.39
N GLU A 235 -11.49 2.87 33.60
CA GLU A 235 -10.10 3.11 33.23
C GLU A 235 -9.24 3.08 34.50
N LEU A 236 -8.19 2.26 34.50
CA LEU A 236 -7.27 2.08 35.61
C LEU A 236 -5.85 2.42 35.14
N SER A 237 -5.09 3.14 35.97
CA SER A 237 -3.71 3.50 35.66
C SER A 237 -2.74 2.72 36.55
N PHE A 238 -1.72 2.13 35.94
CA PHE A 238 -0.70 1.31 36.58
C PHE A 238 0.69 1.83 36.20
N ALA A 239 1.66 1.69 37.10
CA ALA A 239 3.06 1.71 36.67
C ALA A 239 3.35 0.49 35.80
N ALA A 240 4.20 0.62 34.78
CA ALA A 240 4.56 -0.49 33.91
C ALA A 240 5.13 -1.66 34.71
N ALA A 241 4.50 -2.83 34.58
CA ALA A 241 4.85 -4.05 35.28
C ALA A 241 4.56 -5.26 34.39
N GLU A 242 5.21 -6.40 34.62
CA GLU A 242 5.00 -7.61 33.82
C GLU A 242 3.58 -8.15 33.94
N THR A 243 2.92 -7.91 35.07
CA THR A 243 1.56 -8.36 35.34
C THR A 243 0.73 -7.30 36.03
N TYR A 244 -0.56 -7.22 35.67
CA TYR A 244 -1.55 -6.36 36.33
C TYR A 244 -2.71 -7.20 36.83
N GLY A 245 -3.02 -7.10 38.13
CA GLY A 245 -4.19 -7.73 38.73
C GLY A 245 -5.33 -6.73 38.86
N VAL A 246 -6.53 -7.11 38.43
CA VAL A 246 -7.75 -6.31 38.59
C VAL A 246 -8.84 -7.18 39.19
N ASP A 247 -9.25 -6.85 40.41
CA ASP A 247 -10.41 -7.47 41.05
C ASP A 247 -11.67 -6.64 40.74
N PHE A 248 -12.56 -7.15 39.90
CA PHE A 248 -13.79 -6.46 39.57
C PHE A 248 -14.77 -6.39 40.75
N MET A 249 -14.65 -7.28 41.73
CA MET A 249 -15.51 -7.27 42.92
C MET A 249 -15.23 -6.07 43.83
N ALA A 250 -14.04 -5.47 43.74
CA ALA A 250 -13.73 -4.21 44.41
C ALA A 250 -14.64 -3.04 43.93
N PHE A 251 -15.27 -3.19 42.76
CA PHE A 251 -16.18 -2.21 42.17
C PHE A 251 -17.64 -2.68 42.13
N ALA A 252 -18.00 -3.69 42.94
CA ALA A 252 -19.33 -4.31 42.89
C ALA A 252 -20.50 -3.34 43.13
N GLY A 253 -20.27 -2.26 43.88
CA GLY A 253 -21.28 -1.22 44.14
C GLY A 253 -21.61 -0.35 42.92
N GLU A 254 -20.84 -0.45 41.84
CA GLU A 254 -20.99 0.39 40.65
C GLU A 254 -21.56 -0.36 39.44
N PHE A 255 -21.85 -1.64 39.60
CA PHE A 255 -22.37 -2.43 38.48
C PHE A 255 -23.74 -1.93 38.05
N SER A 256 -23.93 -1.82 36.74
CA SER A 256 -25.22 -1.44 36.15
C SER A 256 -26.34 -2.46 36.46
N GLN A 257 -25.96 -3.70 36.78
CA GLN A 257 -26.85 -4.81 37.12
C GLN A 257 -26.21 -5.72 38.16
N LYS A 258 -27.03 -6.41 38.96
CA LYS A 258 -26.57 -7.40 39.94
C LYS A 258 -25.92 -8.60 39.23
N LEU A 259 -24.80 -9.08 39.76
CA LEU A 259 -24.19 -10.33 39.28
C LEU A 259 -25.10 -11.53 39.55
N GLU A 260 -25.25 -12.40 38.55
CA GLU A 260 -26.04 -13.62 38.62
C GLU A 260 -25.09 -14.82 38.66
N ALA A 261 -25.18 -15.61 39.73
CA ALA A 261 -24.42 -16.85 39.85
C ALA A 261 -24.76 -17.81 38.70
N GLY A 262 -23.75 -18.51 38.17
CA GLY A 262 -23.95 -19.46 37.08
C GLY A 262 -24.06 -18.84 35.68
N LYS A 263 -23.94 -17.52 35.53
CA LYS A 263 -23.90 -16.86 34.22
C LYS A 263 -22.47 -16.64 33.72
N PRO A 264 -22.23 -16.68 32.41
CA PRO A 264 -20.92 -16.42 31.82
C PRO A 264 -20.62 -14.92 31.71
N TYR A 265 -19.40 -14.54 32.07
CA TYR A 265 -18.87 -13.18 32.00
C TYR A 265 -17.51 -13.17 31.32
N TYR A 266 -17.15 -12.06 30.69
CA TYR A 266 -15.83 -11.84 30.11
C TYR A 266 -15.44 -10.37 30.22
N VAL A 267 -14.16 -10.09 30.01
CA VAL A 267 -13.62 -8.74 30.05
C VAL A 267 -13.15 -8.36 28.66
N GLU A 268 -13.73 -7.30 28.09
CA GLU A 268 -13.10 -6.60 26.97
C GLU A 268 -12.10 -5.59 27.51
N TYR A 269 -10.96 -5.46 26.85
CA TYR A 269 -9.94 -4.53 27.29
C TYR A 269 -9.25 -3.84 26.11
N SER A 270 -8.87 -2.60 26.39
CA SER A 270 -8.01 -1.80 25.55
C SER A 270 -7.00 -1.09 26.44
N PHE A 271 -5.89 -0.64 25.86
CA PHE A 271 -4.87 0.03 26.64
C PHE A 271 -4.18 1.12 25.86
N LYS A 272 -3.64 2.10 26.60
CA LYS A 272 -2.72 3.10 26.07
C LYS A 272 -1.55 3.24 27.04
N ARG A 273 -0.43 3.74 26.53
CA ARG A 273 0.76 4.00 27.34
C ARG A 273 1.03 5.49 27.36
N LEU A 274 1.22 6.05 28.55
CA LEU A 274 1.62 7.43 28.74
C LEU A 274 3.15 7.47 28.82
N SER A 275 3.78 7.45 27.63
CA SER A 275 5.20 7.20 27.46
C SER A 275 5.91 8.21 26.57
N LYS A 276 7.24 8.25 26.70
CA LYS A 276 8.13 8.89 25.73
C LYS A 276 8.48 7.93 24.58
N ILE A 277 8.24 6.63 24.76
CA ILE A 277 8.56 5.56 23.81
C ILE A 277 7.48 5.43 22.72
N SER A 278 6.22 5.34 23.11
CA SER A 278 5.09 5.14 22.19
C SER A 278 4.14 6.33 22.21
N THR A 279 3.26 6.39 21.22
CA THR A 279 2.11 7.30 21.25
C THR A 279 1.11 6.84 22.31
N ASP A 280 0.27 7.77 22.75
CA ASP A 280 -0.83 7.57 23.70
C ASP A 280 -2.12 7.06 23.04
N LYS A 281 -2.02 6.56 21.80
CA LYS A 281 -3.16 6.01 21.05
C LYS A 281 -3.67 4.73 21.71
N LEU A 282 -4.96 4.71 22.02
CA LEU A 282 -5.67 3.54 22.56
C LEU A 282 -5.60 2.37 21.57
N GLN A 283 -5.08 1.23 22.03
CA GLN A 283 -5.05 -0.02 21.31
C GLN A 283 -6.19 -0.91 21.78
N LYS A 284 -7.04 -1.35 20.86
CA LYS A 284 -8.01 -2.41 21.13
C LYS A 284 -7.24 -3.74 21.20
N ALA A 285 -7.13 -4.29 22.40
CA ALA A 285 -6.26 -5.43 22.65
C ALA A 285 -7.01 -6.77 22.55
N GLY A 286 -8.23 -6.86 23.07
CA GLY A 286 -9.08 -8.03 22.87
C GLY A 286 -10.06 -8.28 24.00
N GLU A 287 -10.37 -9.56 24.21
CA GLU A 287 -11.34 -10.05 25.17
C GLU A 287 -10.76 -11.26 25.92
N SER A 288 -11.18 -11.48 27.16
CA SER A 288 -10.85 -12.70 27.90
C SER A 288 -11.70 -13.89 27.46
N ASP A 289 -11.32 -15.09 27.89
CA ASP A 289 -12.24 -16.22 27.89
C ASP A 289 -13.46 -15.93 28.77
N LYS A 290 -14.58 -16.57 28.44
CA LYS A 290 -15.82 -16.49 29.21
C LYS A 290 -15.71 -17.39 30.43
N VAL A 291 -16.05 -16.86 31.60
CA VAL A 291 -16.07 -17.62 32.85
C VAL A 291 -17.41 -17.56 33.53
N VAL A 292 -17.81 -18.68 34.14
CA VAL A 292 -19.05 -18.76 34.90
C VAL A 292 -18.83 -18.16 36.28
N TYR A 293 -19.58 -17.11 36.62
CA TYR A 293 -19.45 -16.44 37.91
C TYR A 293 -19.85 -17.36 39.08
N GLN A 294 -18.97 -17.44 40.08
CA GLN A 294 -19.18 -18.18 41.32
C GLN A 294 -18.92 -17.25 42.53
N PRO A 295 -19.95 -16.88 43.30
CA PRO A 295 -19.75 -16.03 44.48
C PRO A 295 -18.88 -16.75 45.52
N ALA A 296 -18.02 -16.02 46.21
CA ALA A 296 -17.03 -16.58 47.14
C ALA A 296 -17.64 -17.53 48.20
N ALA A 297 -18.84 -17.21 48.71
CA ALA A 297 -19.55 -18.04 49.68
C ALA A 297 -19.96 -19.43 49.14
N ALA A 298 -20.15 -19.57 47.82
CA ALA A 298 -20.49 -20.85 47.20
C ALA A 298 -19.26 -21.75 46.98
N ALA A 299 -18.04 -21.22 47.10
CA ALA A 299 -16.81 -21.99 46.88
C ALA A 299 -16.38 -22.82 48.10
N LEU A 300 -16.90 -22.52 49.30
CA LEU A 300 -16.55 -23.21 50.55
C LEU A 300 -17.47 -24.40 50.90
N GLY A 301 -18.52 -24.64 50.10
CA GLY A 301 -19.53 -25.67 50.35
C GLY A 301 -19.43 -26.90 49.46
N ARG A 302 -18.29 -27.11 48.79
CA ARG A 302 -17.94 -28.29 47.98
C ARG A 302 -16.60 -28.83 48.43
#